data_AF-A0A1S1SUH1-F1
#
_entry.id   AF-A0A1S1SUH1-F1
#
_cell.length_a   1.000
_cell.length_b   1.000
_cell.length_c   1.000
_cell.angle_alpha   90.00
_cell.angle_beta   90.00
_cell.angle_gamma   90.00
#
_symmetry.space_group_name_H-M   'P 1'
#
loop_
_entity.id
_entity.type
_entity.pdbx_description
1 polymer ?
#
loop_
_entity_poly.entity_id
_entity_poly.type
_entity_poly.pdbx_seq_one_letter_code
_entity_poly.pdbx_strand_id
1 'polypeptide(L)'
;MVKQAAAGRPNHLFRNLNSKIASIPMILVATVIFLGGTVWTVFYSFTNSRLLPRLSFVGIEQYERLWASSRWIISIQNLAIYGILSLIFSLVIGFVLAALMDQKIRFENTFRTIFLYPFALSFIVTGLVWQWVLNPEFGVQSVVRSLGWTSFSFDPLYNPQIVIYGILIAALWQGTGLVMCLMLAGLRGIDEDIWKAARVDGIPMWRTYLFVVIPMMRPVFITTLVIIASGIVKVYDLVVAQTSGGPGNASEVPAKYVYDYMFQAQNLGQGFAASTMMLLTVAIIIIPWAYLEFGGRKRG
;
A
#
# COMPACT_ATOMS: atom_id res chain seq x y z
N MET A 1 -37.79 41.48 -45.92
CA MET A 1 -38.05 40.54 -44.80
C MET A 1 -37.04 39.41 -44.85
N VAL A 2 -35.99 39.48 -44.03
CA VAL A 2 -34.95 38.45 -43.94
C VAL A 2 -35.32 37.48 -42.81
N LYS A 3 -35.57 36.21 -43.15
CA LYS A 3 -35.80 35.12 -42.17
C LYS A 3 -34.48 34.82 -41.44
N GLN A 4 -34.44 35.08 -40.14
CA GLN A 4 -33.41 34.53 -39.24
C GLN A 4 -33.65 33.02 -39.10
N ALA A 5 -32.67 32.21 -39.51
CA ALA A 5 -32.66 30.78 -39.29
C ALA A 5 -32.37 30.49 -37.81
N ALA A 6 -33.23 29.67 -37.18
CA ALA A 6 -33.06 29.22 -35.80
C ALA A 6 -31.80 28.32 -35.69
N ALA A 7 -30.79 28.80 -34.98
CA ALA A 7 -29.61 28.01 -34.65
C ALA A 7 -30.00 26.89 -33.66
N GLY A 8 -30.00 25.64 -34.14
CA GLY A 8 -30.22 24.45 -33.32
C GLY A 8 -29.14 24.34 -32.22
N ARG A 9 -29.56 24.00 -31.00
CA ARG A 9 -28.67 23.82 -29.84
C ARG A 9 -27.52 22.86 -30.21
N PRO A 10 -26.24 23.21 -29.98
CA PRO A 10 -25.12 22.35 -30.32
C PRO A 10 -25.21 21.05 -29.50
N ASN A 11 -25.22 19.93 -30.22
CA ASN A 11 -25.41 18.61 -29.66
C ASN A 11 -24.19 18.22 -28.81
N HIS A 12 -24.35 18.18 -27.48
CA HIS A 12 -23.26 18.00 -26.49
C HIS A 12 -22.41 16.73 -26.71
N LEU A 13 -22.97 15.73 -27.40
CA LEU A 13 -22.30 14.49 -27.78
C LEU A 13 -21.15 14.67 -28.79
N PHE A 14 -21.22 15.67 -29.68
CA PHE A 14 -20.17 15.92 -30.68
C PHE A 14 -19.18 17.02 -30.26
N ARG A 15 -19.34 17.59 -29.05
CA ARG A 15 -18.36 18.52 -28.49
C ARG A 15 -17.08 17.74 -28.13
N ASN A 16 -15.93 18.21 -28.61
CA ASN A 16 -14.59 17.64 -28.38
C ASN A 16 -14.40 16.22 -28.95
N LEU A 17 -14.84 15.97 -30.19
CA LEU A 17 -14.73 14.66 -30.85
C LEU A 17 -13.27 14.16 -30.92
N ASN A 18 -12.31 15.04 -31.22
CA ASN A 18 -10.89 14.69 -31.28
C ASN A 18 -10.35 14.20 -29.92
N SER A 19 -10.72 14.87 -28.82
CA SER A 19 -10.32 14.44 -27.46
C SER A 19 -10.94 13.10 -27.08
N LYS A 20 -12.19 12.85 -27.51
CA LYS A 20 -12.87 11.57 -27.29
C LYS A 20 -12.16 10.45 -28.06
N ILE A 21 -11.90 10.65 -29.36
CA ILE A 21 -11.19 9.67 -30.20
C ILE A 21 -9.79 9.37 -29.64
N ALA A 22 -9.05 10.40 -29.23
CA ALA A 22 -7.73 10.22 -28.62
C ALA A 22 -7.77 9.44 -27.30
N SER A 23 -8.88 9.50 -26.56
CA SER A 23 -9.06 8.78 -25.29
C SER A 23 -9.59 7.34 -25.46
N ILE A 24 -10.09 6.97 -26.65
CA ILE A 24 -10.67 5.63 -26.91
C ILE A 24 -9.68 4.50 -26.57
N PRO A 25 -8.39 4.52 -26.99
CA PRO A 25 -7.47 3.42 -26.67
C PRO A 25 -7.30 3.21 -25.18
N MET A 26 -7.18 4.30 -24.41
CA MET A 26 -7.06 4.25 -22.96
C MET A 26 -8.32 3.67 -22.31
N ILE A 27 -9.51 4.15 -22.71
CA ILE A 27 -10.80 3.68 -22.18
C ILE A 27 -11.01 2.21 -22.51
N LEU A 28 -10.66 1.78 -23.73
CA LEU A 28 -10.79 0.40 -24.17
C LEU A 28 -9.89 -0.52 -23.35
N VAL A 29 -8.62 -0.17 -23.18
CA VAL A 29 -7.69 -0.93 -22.31
C VAL A 29 -8.19 -0.99 -20.88
N ALA A 30 -8.61 0.14 -20.30
CA ALA A 30 -9.16 0.20 -18.95
C ALA A 30 -10.40 -0.70 -18.78
N THR A 31 -11.31 -0.66 -19.75
CA THR A 31 -12.59 -1.39 -19.66
C THR A 31 -12.43 -2.87 -19.97
N VAL A 32 -11.74 -3.21 -21.05
CA VAL A 32 -11.63 -4.60 -21.51
C VAL A 32 -10.66 -5.37 -20.64
N ILE A 33 -9.47 -4.83 -20.38
CA ILE A 33 -8.41 -5.59 -19.70
C ILE A 33 -8.62 -5.54 -18.18
N PHE A 34 -8.76 -4.36 -17.59
CA PHE A 34 -8.85 -4.26 -16.13
C PHE A 34 -10.23 -4.63 -15.62
N LEU A 35 -11.31 -3.99 -16.10
CA LEU A 35 -12.66 -4.33 -15.64
C LEU A 35 -13.07 -5.72 -16.12
N GLY A 36 -12.85 -6.04 -17.40
CA GLY A 36 -13.15 -7.37 -17.94
C GLY A 36 -12.39 -8.49 -17.23
N GLY A 37 -11.08 -8.33 -16.99
CA GLY A 37 -10.28 -9.30 -16.23
C GLY A 37 -10.70 -9.44 -14.76
N THR A 38 -11.13 -8.34 -14.14
CA THR A 38 -11.67 -8.35 -12.77
C THR A 38 -12.99 -9.12 -12.71
N VAL A 39 -13.92 -8.81 -13.60
CA VAL A 39 -15.22 -9.49 -13.70
C VAL A 39 -15.01 -10.98 -14.01
N TRP A 40 -14.07 -11.29 -14.91
CA TRP A 40 -13.67 -12.66 -15.21
C TRP A 40 -13.16 -13.39 -13.97
N THR A 41 -12.26 -12.77 -13.21
CA THR A 41 -11.74 -13.33 -11.95
C THR A 41 -12.85 -13.61 -10.94
N VAL A 42 -13.76 -12.65 -10.75
CA VAL A 42 -14.92 -12.78 -9.85
C VAL A 42 -15.91 -13.82 -10.36
N PHE A 43 -16.08 -13.98 -11.67
CA PHE A 43 -16.97 -15.01 -12.20
C PHE A 43 -16.40 -16.41 -11.97
N TYR A 44 -15.11 -16.60 -12.26
CA TYR A 44 -14.46 -17.90 -12.14
C TYR A 44 -14.19 -18.33 -10.69
N SER A 45 -14.23 -17.40 -9.72
CA SER A 45 -14.17 -17.78 -8.30
C SER A 45 -15.37 -18.62 -7.84
N PHE A 46 -16.51 -18.58 -8.54
CA PHE A 46 -17.68 -19.42 -8.26
C PHE A 46 -17.67 -20.76 -9.02
N THR A 47 -16.57 -21.10 -9.68
CA THR A 47 -16.46 -22.32 -10.52
C THR A 47 -15.45 -23.34 -9.95
N ASN A 48 -15.58 -24.61 -10.36
CA ASN A 48 -14.60 -25.68 -10.04
C ASN A 48 -13.39 -25.65 -10.99
N SER A 49 -12.78 -24.48 -11.14
CA SER A 49 -11.62 -24.33 -12.01
C SER A 49 -10.38 -24.91 -11.33
N ARG A 50 -9.72 -25.88 -11.99
CA ARG A 50 -8.45 -26.47 -11.55
C ARG A 50 -7.31 -25.92 -12.40
N LEU A 51 -6.66 -26.77 -13.20
CA LEU A 51 -5.56 -26.38 -14.09
C LEU A 51 -6.01 -25.42 -15.21
N LEU A 52 -7.19 -25.65 -15.77
CA LEU A 52 -7.78 -24.81 -16.80
C LEU A 52 -9.15 -24.30 -16.33
N PRO A 53 -9.55 -23.09 -16.76
CA PRO A 53 -10.87 -22.56 -16.48
C PRO A 53 -11.96 -23.51 -16.99
N ARG A 54 -12.82 -23.99 -16.09
CA ARG A 54 -13.98 -24.84 -16.43
C ARG A 54 -15.25 -24.17 -15.96
N LEU A 55 -16.27 -24.15 -16.82
CA LEU A 55 -17.57 -23.52 -16.55
C LEU A 55 -18.49 -24.38 -15.66
N SER A 56 -17.94 -25.18 -14.75
CA SER A 56 -18.72 -25.91 -13.77
C SER A 56 -18.97 -25.02 -12.55
N PHE A 57 -20.15 -24.41 -12.47
CA PHE A 57 -20.55 -23.54 -11.38
C PHE A 57 -20.79 -24.35 -10.10
N VAL A 58 -20.19 -23.90 -8.98
CA VAL A 58 -20.26 -24.56 -7.66
C VAL A 58 -20.80 -23.61 -6.60
N GLY A 59 -21.22 -22.40 -6.99
CA GLY A 59 -21.69 -21.38 -6.05
C GLY A 59 -20.58 -20.98 -5.07
N ILE A 60 -20.89 -21.00 -3.77
CA ILE A 60 -20.07 -20.41 -2.71
C ILE A 60 -19.04 -21.41 -2.11
N GLU A 61 -19.01 -22.67 -2.57
CA GLU A 61 -18.13 -23.71 -2.02
C GLU A 61 -16.65 -23.28 -1.94
N GLN A 62 -16.15 -22.55 -2.94
CA GLN A 62 -14.77 -22.07 -2.92
C GLN A 62 -14.49 -21.11 -1.75
N TYR A 63 -15.46 -20.26 -1.41
CA TYR A 63 -15.36 -19.33 -0.29
C TYR A 63 -15.50 -20.06 1.06
N GLU A 64 -16.39 -21.04 1.18
CA GLU A 64 -16.49 -21.86 2.40
C GLU A 64 -15.18 -22.59 2.69
N ARG A 65 -14.59 -23.20 1.66
CA ARG A 65 -13.26 -23.84 1.75
C ARG A 65 -12.15 -22.85 2.10
N LEU A 66 -12.23 -21.64 1.56
CA LEU A 66 -11.26 -20.57 1.84
C LEU A 66 -11.33 -20.15 3.31
N TRP A 67 -12.54 -19.91 3.85
CA TRP A 67 -12.74 -19.50 5.24
C TRP A 67 -12.54 -20.64 6.25
N ALA A 68 -12.67 -21.90 5.83
CA ALA A 68 -12.30 -23.08 6.63
C ALA A 68 -10.78 -23.33 6.69
N SER A 69 -9.99 -22.68 5.83
CA SER A 69 -8.55 -22.89 5.74
C SER A 69 -7.80 -22.10 6.82
N SER A 70 -7.11 -22.81 7.72
CA SER A 70 -6.24 -22.19 8.74
C SER A 70 -5.17 -21.31 8.12
N ARG A 71 -4.60 -21.73 6.99
CA ARG A 71 -3.58 -20.97 6.25
C ARG A 71 -4.11 -19.63 5.73
N TRP A 72 -5.36 -19.59 5.28
CA TRP A 72 -6.00 -18.35 4.84
C TRP A 72 -6.22 -17.39 6.02
N ILE A 73 -6.72 -17.90 7.15
CA ILE A 73 -6.93 -17.11 8.37
C ILE A 73 -5.61 -16.52 8.87
N ILE A 74 -4.54 -17.32 8.92
CA ILE A 74 -3.18 -16.86 9.27
C ILE A 74 -2.75 -15.75 8.32
N SER A 75 -2.98 -15.91 7.01
CA SER A 75 -2.59 -14.90 6.02
C SER A 75 -3.29 -13.56 6.22
N ILE A 76 -4.58 -13.56 6.58
CA ILE A 76 -5.33 -12.34 6.89
C ILE A 76 -4.81 -11.70 8.18
N GLN A 77 -4.57 -12.48 9.22
CA GLN A 77 -4.06 -11.99 10.51
C GLN A 77 -2.68 -11.34 10.33
N ASN A 78 -1.79 -12.01 9.60
CA ASN A 78 -0.48 -11.49 9.26
C ASN A 78 -0.56 -10.19 8.45
N LEU A 79 -1.41 -10.15 7.43
CA LEU A 79 -1.62 -8.93 6.64
C LEU A 79 -2.18 -7.78 7.49
N ALA A 80 -3.07 -8.07 8.43
CA ALA A 80 -3.63 -7.07 9.34
C ALA A 80 -2.57 -6.53 10.31
N ILE A 81 -1.79 -7.42 10.95
CA ILE A 81 -0.71 -7.05 11.87
C ILE A 81 0.36 -6.24 11.11
N TYR A 82 0.85 -6.78 10.00
CA TYR A 82 1.82 -6.09 9.14
C TYR A 82 1.28 -4.75 8.67
N GLY A 83 0.02 -4.72 8.19
CA GLY A 83 -0.59 -3.53 7.62
C GLY A 83 -0.82 -2.40 8.61
N ILE A 84 -1.39 -2.70 9.77
CA ILE A 84 -1.65 -1.70 10.81
C ILE A 84 -0.33 -1.12 11.33
N LEU A 85 0.65 -1.97 11.62
CA LEU A 85 1.95 -1.52 12.12
C LEU A 85 2.72 -0.75 11.05
N SER A 86 2.73 -1.25 9.80
CA SER A 86 3.36 -0.56 8.68
C SER A 86 2.77 0.82 8.46
N LEU A 87 1.44 0.96 8.52
CA LEU A 87 0.76 2.24 8.39
C LEU A 87 1.11 3.20 9.53
N ILE A 88 1.03 2.75 10.79
CA ILE A 88 1.34 3.58 11.95
C ILE A 88 2.81 4.03 11.93
N PHE A 89 3.74 3.08 11.84
CA PHE A 89 5.16 3.39 11.89
C PHE A 89 5.62 4.18 10.67
N SER A 90 5.14 3.89 9.46
CA SER A 90 5.51 4.66 8.28
C SER A 90 5.05 6.11 8.38
N LEU A 91 3.81 6.36 8.86
CA LEU A 91 3.29 7.71 9.06
C LEU A 91 4.04 8.46 10.17
N VAL A 92 4.27 7.80 11.32
CA VAL A 92 4.96 8.42 12.46
C VAL A 92 6.42 8.73 12.11
N ILE A 93 7.17 7.73 11.63
CA ILE A 93 8.58 7.91 11.27
C ILE A 93 8.71 8.89 10.11
N GLY A 94 7.88 8.76 9.08
CA GLY A 94 7.89 9.66 7.93
C GLY A 94 7.56 11.11 8.31
N PHE A 95 6.56 11.34 9.16
CA PHE A 95 6.22 12.68 9.65
C PHE A 95 7.33 13.27 10.53
N VAL A 96 7.90 12.48 11.45
CA VAL A 96 9.02 12.94 12.29
C VAL A 96 10.22 13.34 11.42
N LEU A 97 10.59 12.50 10.44
CA LEU A 97 11.68 12.82 9.51
C LEU A 97 11.36 14.08 8.69
N ALA A 98 10.11 14.24 8.24
CA ALA A 98 9.67 15.43 7.52
C ALA A 98 9.76 16.69 8.38
N ALA A 99 9.27 16.66 9.62
CA ALA A 99 9.32 17.77 10.56
C ALA A 99 10.77 18.17 10.93
N LEU A 100 11.68 17.20 11.06
CA LEU A 100 13.10 17.47 11.25
C LEU A 100 13.71 18.15 10.03
N MET A 101 13.29 17.77 8.83
CA MET A 101 13.83 18.31 7.59
C MET A 101 13.24 19.68 7.22
N ASP A 102 12.02 19.97 7.68
CA ASP A 102 11.36 21.27 7.51
C ASP A 102 12.10 22.43 8.21
N GLN A 103 12.98 22.13 9.17
CA GLN A 103 13.79 23.12 9.89
C GLN A 103 14.89 23.81 9.04
N LYS A 104 14.84 23.69 7.71
CA LYS A 104 15.79 24.29 6.75
C LYS A 104 17.25 23.92 7.04
N ILE A 105 17.52 22.63 7.23
CA ILE A 105 18.86 22.10 7.47
C ILE A 105 19.81 22.34 6.28
N ARG A 106 21.10 22.63 6.57
CA ARG A 106 22.10 23.05 5.56
C ARG A 106 22.36 22.02 4.44
N PHE A 107 22.07 20.74 4.66
CA PHE A 107 22.26 19.64 3.70
C PHE A 107 20.96 18.87 3.39
N GLU A 108 19.83 19.57 3.39
CA GLU A 108 18.50 18.99 3.21
C GLU A 108 18.40 18.07 1.98
N ASN A 109 18.88 18.51 0.82
CA ASN A 109 18.81 17.74 -0.43
C ASN A 109 19.53 16.39 -0.32
N THR A 110 20.65 16.35 0.40
CA THR A 110 21.43 15.12 0.63
C THR A 110 20.67 14.16 1.53
N PHE A 111 20.16 14.63 2.68
CA PHE A 111 19.36 13.79 3.57
C PHE A 111 18.10 13.27 2.90
N ARG A 112 17.37 14.12 2.17
CA ARG A 112 16.20 13.74 1.39
C ARG A 112 16.53 12.62 0.40
N THR A 113 17.65 12.74 -0.31
CA THR A 113 18.10 11.72 -1.27
C THR A 113 18.44 10.40 -0.58
N ILE A 114 19.19 10.45 0.52
CA ILE A 114 19.57 9.25 1.30
C ILE A 114 18.32 8.51 1.80
N PHE A 115 17.37 9.22 2.38
CA PHE A 115 16.15 8.60 2.89
C PHE A 115 15.22 8.09 1.78
N LEU A 116 15.21 8.72 0.61
CA LEU A 116 14.40 8.29 -0.53
C LEU A 116 15.04 7.14 -1.32
N TYR A 117 16.36 6.98 -1.25
CA TYR A 117 17.10 5.98 -2.03
C TYR A 117 16.59 4.54 -1.87
N PRO A 118 16.27 4.03 -0.66
CA PRO A 118 15.69 2.71 -0.49
C PRO A 118 14.43 2.46 -1.33
N PHE A 119 13.61 3.49 -1.53
CA PHE A 119 12.37 3.37 -2.29
C PHE A 119 12.61 3.09 -3.79
N ALA A 120 13.81 3.40 -4.30
CA ALA A 120 14.19 3.08 -5.68
C ALA A 120 14.56 1.60 -5.89
N LEU A 121 14.78 0.85 -4.81
CA LEU A 121 15.09 -0.58 -4.89
C LEU A 121 13.81 -1.40 -5.11
N SER A 122 13.94 -2.53 -5.81
CA SER A 122 12.84 -3.50 -5.90
C SER A 122 12.61 -4.16 -4.54
N PHE A 123 11.37 -4.59 -4.29
CA PHE A 123 11.02 -5.31 -3.06
C PHE A 123 11.79 -6.63 -2.92
N ILE A 124 12.09 -7.31 -4.02
CA ILE A 124 12.88 -8.55 -4.02
C ILE A 124 14.31 -8.28 -3.54
N VAL A 125 14.97 -7.27 -4.09
CA VAL A 125 16.34 -6.90 -3.68
C VAL A 125 16.37 -6.47 -2.22
N THR A 126 15.40 -5.64 -1.81
CA THR A 126 15.27 -5.22 -0.41
C THR A 126 15.09 -6.43 0.51
N GLY A 127 14.22 -7.36 0.15
CA GLY A 127 14.00 -8.58 0.92
C GLY A 127 15.26 -9.43 1.07
N LEU A 128 16.01 -9.61 -0.02
CA LEU A 128 17.26 -10.39 0.01
C LEU A 128 18.33 -9.73 0.91
N VAL A 129 18.52 -8.42 0.79
CA VAL A 129 19.47 -7.68 1.64
C VAL A 129 19.09 -7.81 3.12
N TRP A 130 17.81 -7.64 3.45
CA TRP A 130 17.35 -7.77 4.83
C TRP A 130 17.36 -9.21 5.33
N GLN A 131 17.22 -10.21 4.45
CA GLN A 131 17.42 -11.61 4.81
C GLN A 131 18.85 -11.86 5.27
N TRP A 132 19.85 -11.28 4.60
CA TRP A 132 21.25 -11.36 5.02
C TRP A 132 21.52 -10.60 6.31
N VAL A 133 21.01 -9.38 6.44
CA VAL A 133 21.16 -8.55 7.65
C VAL A 133 20.54 -9.24 8.87
N LEU A 134 19.39 -9.89 8.72
CA LEU A 134 18.68 -10.58 9.80
C LEU A 134 19.07 -12.06 9.95
N ASN A 135 20.12 -12.50 9.26
CA ASN A 135 20.62 -13.87 9.40
C ASN A 135 21.34 -14.04 10.76
N PRO A 136 21.04 -15.09 11.54
CA PRO A 136 21.63 -15.29 12.87
C PRO A 136 23.12 -15.66 12.85
N GLU A 137 23.63 -16.22 11.75
CA GLU A 137 25.00 -16.74 11.63
C GLU A 137 26.00 -15.63 11.27
N PHE A 138 25.64 -14.75 10.34
CA PHE A 138 26.55 -13.71 9.82
C PHE A 138 25.96 -12.29 9.82
N GLY A 139 24.69 -12.12 10.20
CA GLY A 139 24.02 -10.83 10.23
C GLY A 139 24.21 -10.07 11.56
N VAL A 140 23.23 -9.24 11.91
CA VAL A 140 23.28 -8.35 13.09
C VAL A 140 23.57 -9.13 14.38
N GLN A 141 22.99 -10.32 14.54
CA GLN A 141 23.21 -11.14 15.72
C GLN A 141 24.69 -11.51 15.91
N SER A 142 25.40 -11.89 14.84
CA SER A 142 26.80 -12.30 14.94
C SER A 142 27.72 -11.13 15.28
N VAL A 143 27.44 -9.95 14.73
CA VAL A 143 28.15 -8.70 15.03
C VAL A 143 27.97 -8.32 16.50
N VAL A 144 26.75 -8.40 17.03
CA VAL A 144 26.48 -8.08 18.44
C VAL A 144 27.16 -9.09 19.38
N ARG A 145 27.18 -10.37 19.01
CA ARG A 145 27.90 -11.41 19.77
C ARG A 145 29.41 -11.22 19.74
N SER A 146 29.99 -10.80 18.60
CA SER A 146 31.43 -10.57 18.49
C SER A 146 31.90 -9.33 19.28
N LEU A 147 31.01 -8.38 19.55
CA LEU A 147 31.25 -7.24 20.45
C LEU A 147 31.23 -7.61 21.94
N GLY A 148 30.94 -8.86 22.31
CA GLY A 148 31.00 -9.36 23.68
C GLY A 148 29.67 -9.80 24.29
N TRP A 149 28.54 -9.58 23.60
CA TRP A 149 27.21 -10.00 24.07
C TRP A 149 26.83 -11.40 23.55
N THR A 150 27.52 -12.43 24.05
CA THR A 150 27.39 -13.82 23.55
C THR A 150 25.97 -14.40 23.71
N SER A 151 25.17 -13.94 24.68
CA SER A 151 23.80 -14.38 24.93
C SER A 151 22.74 -13.68 24.09
N PHE A 152 23.11 -12.72 23.24
CA PHE A 152 22.15 -11.98 22.42
C PHE A 152 21.53 -12.89 21.36
N SER A 153 20.19 -12.89 21.25
CA SER A 153 19.44 -13.62 20.21
C SER A 153 18.56 -12.63 19.46
N PHE A 154 18.71 -12.60 18.13
CA PHE A 154 17.96 -11.75 17.24
C PHE A 154 17.87 -12.39 15.86
N ASP A 155 16.90 -13.27 15.71
CA ASP A 155 16.67 -14.11 14.54
C ASP A 155 15.19 -14.03 14.10
N PRO A 156 14.63 -12.82 13.89
CA PRO A 156 13.19 -12.65 13.71
C PRO A 156 12.65 -13.45 12.54
N LEU A 157 13.42 -13.62 11.46
CA LEU A 157 13.00 -14.38 10.28
C LEU A 157 12.85 -15.90 10.53
N TYR A 158 13.46 -16.42 11.60
CA TYR A 158 13.49 -17.85 11.93
C TYR A 158 12.53 -18.20 13.08
N ASN A 159 11.90 -17.19 13.69
CA ASN A 159 11.00 -17.35 14.81
C ASN A 159 9.54 -17.10 14.38
N PRO A 160 8.65 -18.13 14.38
CA PRO A 160 7.25 -18.01 13.95
C PRO A 160 6.45 -16.89 14.62
N GLN A 161 6.79 -16.54 15.86
CA GLN A 161 6.06 -15.58 16.68
C GLN A 161 6.39 -14.13 16.29
N ILE A 162 7.57 -13.89 15.72
CA ILE A 162 8.07 -12.54 15.43
C ILE A 162 8.47 -12.30 13.97
N VAL A 163 8.32 -13.29 13.08
CA VAL A 163 8.69 -13.20 11.67
C VAL A 163 8.07 -12.02 10.93
N ILE A 164 6.81 -11.71 11.21
CA ILE A 164 6.12 -10.56 10.60
C ILE A 164 6.80 -9.24 10.98
N TYR A 165 7.34 -9.12 12.19
CA TYR A 165 8.08 -7.91 12.59
C TYR A 165 9.45 -7.83 11.89
N GLY A 166 10.11 -8.96 11.63
CA GLY A 166 11.32 -8.99 10.81
C GLY A 166 11.09 -8.50 9.38
N ILE A 167 9.97 -8.89 8.79
CA ILE A 167 9.55 -8.42 7.45
C ILE A 167 9.16 -6.94 7.50
N LEU A 168 8.48 -6.51 8.56
CA LEU A 168 8.08 -5.11 8.78
C LEU A 168 9.29 -4.17 8.83
N ILE A 169 10.40 -4.56 9.47
CA ILE A 169 11.61 -3.72 9.54
C ILE A 169 12.12 -3.35 8.13
N ALA A 170 12.21 -4.35 7.25
CA ALA A 170 12.64 -4.15 5.87
C ALA A 170 11.68 -3.23 5.10
N ALA A 171 10.37 -3.42 5.30
CA ALA A 171 9.34 -2.60 4.69
C ALA A 171 9.39 -1.14 5.16
N LEU A 172 9.57 -0.90 6.46
CA LEU A 172 9.68 0.44 7.02
C LEU A 172 10.91 1.15 6.48
N TRP A 173 12.06 0.48 6.47
CA TRP A 173 13.28 1.04 5.90
C TRP A 173 13.11 1.47 4.43
N GLN A 174 12.40 0.68 3.63
CA GLN A 174 12.14 1.00 2.23
C GLN A 174 11.09 2.11 2.04
N GLY A 175 10.03 2.09 2.85
CA GLY A 175 8.84 2.92 2.65
C GLY A 175 8.86 4.29 3.32
N THR A 176 9.53 4.45 4.46
CA THR A 176 9.47 5.70 5.26
C THR A 176 10.02 6.91 4.51
N GLY A 177 10.96 6.71 3.58
CA GLY A 177 11.52 7.78 2.75
C GLY A 177 10.51 8.46 1.84
N LEU A 178 9.63 7.67 1.20
CA LEU A 178 8.55 8.20 0.38
C LEU A 178 7.56 8.99 1.25
N VAL A 179 7.16 8.41 2.39
CA VAL A 179 6.20 9.03 3.31
C VAL A 179 6.73 10.36 3.83
N MET A 180 8.02 10.39 4.21
CA MET A 180 8.69 11.64 4.58
C MET A 180 8.60 12.68 3.46
N CYS A 181 8.86 12.32 2.20
CA CYS A 181 8.79 13.27 1.10
C CYS A 181 7.39 13.83 0.88
N LEU A 182 6.36 12.99 0.99
CA LEU A 182 4.95 13.40 0.89
C LEU A 182 4.57 14.36 2.02
N MET A 183 4.95 14.02 3.26
CA MET A 183 4.67 14.86 4.43
C MET A 183 5.43 16.19 4.37
N LEU A 184 6.70 16.18 3.94
CA LEU A 184 7.49 17.40 3.79
C LEU A 184 6.90 18.33 2.72
N ALA A 185 6.41 17.79 1.60
CA ALA A 185 5.71 18.58 0.60
C ALA A 185 4.43 19.22 1.18
N GLY A 186 3.73 18.50 2.06
CA GLY A 186 2.58 19.03 2.80
C GLY A 186 2.95 20.13 3.80
N LEU A 187 3.99 19.92 4.60
CA LEU A 187 4.50 20.92 5.57
C LEU A 187 4.89 22.22 4.86
N ARG A 188 5.54 22.12 3.71
CA ARG A 188 5.93 23.27 2.89
C ARG A 188 4.78 24.03 2.25
N GLY A 189 3.60 23.43 2.18
CA GLY A 189 2.39 24.11 1.73
C GLY A 189 1.78 25.03 2.79
N ILE A 190 2.25 24.98 4.04
CA ILE A 190 1.76 25.81 5.15
C ILE A 190 2.43 27.17 5.09
N ASP A 191 1.63 28.23 5.14
CA ASP A 191 2.12 29.62 5.13
C ASP A 191 3.06 29.89 6.32
N GLU A 192 4.21 30.53 6.05
CA GLU A 192 5.16 30.94 7.07
C GLU A 192 4.53 31.86 8.13
N ASP A 193 3.48 32.59 7.78
CA ASP A 193 2.78 33.50 8.69
C ASP A 193 2.05 32.75 9.81
N ILE A 194 1.62 31.50 9.59
CA ILE A 194 1.03 30.65 10.64
C ILE A 194 2.08 30.31 11.71
N TRP A 195 3.31 30.03 11.28
CA TRP A 195 4.42 29.77 12.19
C TRP A 195 4.82 31.01 12.99
N LYS A 196 4.79 32.20 12.37
CA LYS A 196 5.05 33.48 13.05
C LYS A 196 3.95 33.80 14.05
N ALA A 197 2.68 33.64 13.68
CA ALA A 197 1.53 33.88 14.56
C ALA A 197 1.59 33.00 15.81
N ALA A 198 1.83 31.69 15.66
CA ALA A 198 1.96 30.79 16.79
C ALA A 198 3.11 31.17 17.75
N ARG A 199 4.20 31.75 17.22
CA ARG A 199 5.32 32.24 18.02
C ARG A 199 4.98 33.53 18.77
N VAL A 200 4.20 34.42 18.16
CA VAL A 200 3.70 35.64 18.81
C VAL A 200 2.74 35.30 19.95
N ASP A 201 1.88 34.29 19.77
CA ASP A 201 0.95 33.79 20.79
C ASP A 201 1.65 32.96 21.90
N GLY A 202 2.98 32.80 21.85
CA GLY A 202 3.75 32.03 22.83
C GLY A 202 3.45 30.54 22.84
N ILE A 203 2.85 29.99 21.77
CA ILE A 203 2.49 28.58 21.67
C ILE A 203 3.76 27.75 21.46
N PRO A 204 4.04 26.73 22.30
CA PRO A 204 5.23 25.91 22.13
C PRO A 204 5.15 25.07 20.86
N MET A 205 6.31 24.85 20.22
CA MET A 205 6.41 24.22 18.89
C MET A 205 5.70 22.85 18.78
N TRP A 206 5.78 22.01 19.81
CA TRP A 206 5.11 20.70 19.83
C TRP A 206 3.57 20.82 19.80
N ARG A 207 3.00 21.87 20.44
CA ARG A 207 1.56 22.16 20.36
C ARG A 207 1.19 22.69 18.98
N THR A 208 2.02 23.54 18.39
CA THR A 208 1.82 24.02 17.01
C THR A 208 1.76 22.85 16.03
N TYR A 209 2.68 21.89 16.14
CA TYR A 209 2.65 20.68 15.31
C TYR A 209 1.37 19.86 15.51
N LEU A 210 1.03 19.52 16.76
CA LEU A 210 -0.11 18.63 17.04
C LEU A 210 -1.48 19.25 16.75
N PHE A 211 -1.68 20.52 17.12
CA PHE A 211 -3.00 21.16 17.12
C PHE A 211 -3.25 22.10 15.94
N VAL A 212 -2.21 22.53 15.22
CA VAL A 212 -2.36 23.43 14.06
C VAL A 212 -1.95 22.71 12.79
N VAL A 213 -0.70 22.23 12.72
CA VAL A 213 -0.11 21.66 11.51
C VAL A 213 -0.77 20.34 11.12
N ILE A 214 -0.90 19.37 12.03
CA ILE A 214 -1.50 18.06 11.72
C ILE A 214 -2.94 18.20 11.18
N PRO A 215 -3.84 19.00 11.79
CA PRO A 215 -5.17 19.26 11.23
C PRO A 215 -5.14 19.88 9.83
N MET A 216 -4.24 20.84 9.58
CA MET A 216 -4.09 21.47 8.26
C MET A 216 -3.56 20.50 7.20
N MET A 217 -2.70 19.55 7.60
CA MET A 217 -2.14 18.51 6.73
C MET A 217 -3.08 17.33 6.49
N ARG A 218 -4.32 17.35 7.00
CA ARG A 218 -5.28 16.24 6.85
C ARG A 218 -5.39 15.69 5.41
N PRO A 219 -5.45 16.51 4.34
CA PRO A 219 -5.51 15.98 2.97
C PRO A 219 -4.25 15.18 2.58
N VAL A 220 -3.08 15.59 3.05
CA VAL A 220 -1.79 14.93 2.80
C VAL A 220 -1.70 13.62 3.57
N PHE A 221 -2.14 13.60 4.84
CA PHE A 221 -2.23 12.37 5.63
C PHE A 221 -3.16 11.35 5.00
N ILE A 222 -4.34 11.78 4.56
CA ILE A 222 -5.31 10.92 3.90
C ILE A 222 -4.74 10.33 2.59
N THR A 223 -4.15 11.17 1.74
CA THR A 223 -3.54 10.73 0.48
C THR A 223 -2.42 9.71 0.74
N THR A 224 -1.56 10.00 1.71
CA THR A 224 -0.44 9.12 2.07
C THR A 224 -0.92 7.80 2.65
N LEU A 225 -1.96 7.83 3.50
CA LEU A 225 -2.59 6.64 4.06
C LEU A 225 -3.11 5.72 2.95
N VAL A 226 -3.79 6.26 1.94
CA VAL A 226 -4.33 5.47 0.82
C VAL A 226 -3.21 4.84 0.00
N ILE A 227 -2.13 5.57 -0.27
CA ILE A 227 -0.96 5.04 -0.99
C ILE A 227 -0.34 3.87 -0.24
N ILE A 228 -0.10 4.02 1.07
CA ILE A 228 0.51 2.96 1.91
C ILE A 228 -0.45 1.76 2.01
N ALA A 229 -1.73 2.00 2.31
CA ALA A 229 -2.73 0.95 2.45
C ALA A 229 -2.92 0.13 1.17
N SER A 230 -2.89 0.79 0.00
CA SER A 230 -2.96 0.12 -1.30
C SER A 230 -1.74 -0.77 -1.56
N GLY A 231 -0.56 -0.37 -1.08
CA GLY A 231 0.67 -1.17 -1.16
C GLY A 231 0.63 -2.39 -0.23
N ILE A 232 0.16 -2.22 1.01
CA ILE A 232 0.06 -3.28 2.02
C ILE A 232 -0.71 -4.49 1.48
N VAL A 233 -1.89 -4.29 0.88
CA VAL A 233 -2.74 -5.40 0.43
C VAL A 233 -2.05 -6.27 -0.64
N LYS A 234 -1.08 -5.72 -1.36
CA LYS A 234 -0.33 -6.40 -2.42
C LYS A 234 1.04 -6.90 -1.96
N VAL A 235 1.33 -6.88 -0.67
CA VAL A 235 2.62 -7.35 -0.15
C VAL A 235 2.81 -8.82 -0.51
N TYR A 236 3.84 -9.10 -1.31
CA TYR A 236 4.17 -10.43 -1.80
C TYR A 236 5.67 -10.57 -1.94
N ASP A 237 6.27 -9.71 -2.76
CA ASP A 237 7.69 -9.76 -3.12
C ASP A 237 8.60 -9.80 -1.90
N LEU A 238 8.35 -8.92 -0.91
CA LEU A 238 9.14 -8.82 0.29
C LEU A 238 9.04 -10.10 1.16
N VAL A 239 7.83 -10.63 1.32
CA VAL A 239 7.58 -11.86 2.10
C VAL A 239 8.26 -13.06 1.46
N VAL A 240 8.13 -13.19 0.13
CA VAL A 240 8.73 -14.30 -0.62
C VAL A 240 10.24 -14.23 -0.58
N ALA A 241 10.82 -13.05 -0.82
CA ALA A 241 12.26 -12.86 -0.80
C ALA A 241 12.88 -13.15 0.57
N GLN A 242 12.23 -12.80 1.68
CA GLN A 242 12.78 -13.01 3.02
C GLN A 242 12.55 -14.41 3.57
N THR A 243 11.37 -14.99 3.34
CA THR A 243 10.92 -16.18 4.08
C THR A 243 10.13 -17.19 3.26
N SER A 244 9.66 -16.84 2.06
CA SER A 244 8.75 -17.69 1.26
C SER A 244 7.47 -18.11 2.02
N GLY A 245 7.04 -17.31 2.99
CA GLY A 245 5.88 -17.59 3.85
C GLY A 245 6.22 -18.39 5.13
N GLY A 246 7.47 -18.77 5.35
CA GLY A 246 7.91 -19.51 6.53
C GLY A 246 8.20 -18.65 7.77
N PRO A 247 8.53 -19.27 8.91
CA PRO A 247 8.52 -20.73 9.15
C PRO A 247 7.09 -21.29 9.32
N GLY A 248 6.78 -22.42 8.69
CA GLY A 248 5.49 -23.12 8.90
C GLY A 248 4.22 -22.32 8.56
N ASN A 249 4.26 -21.45 7.55
CA ASN A 249 3.22 -20.47 7.17
C ASN A 249 3.09 -19.24 8.10
N ALA A 250 3.99 -19.07 9.07
CA ALA A 250 3.90 -17.96 10.04
C ALA A 250 4.03 -16.57 9.42
N SER A 251 4.61 -16.42 8.23
CA SER A 251 4.66 -15.16 7.49
C SER A 251 3.79 -15.15 6.24
N GLU A 252 2.88 -16.12 6.09
CA GLU A 252 1.97 -16.21 4.95
C GLU A 252 1.16 -14.92 4.80
N VAL A 253 0.95 -14.48 3.56
CA VAL A 253 0.11 -13.31 3.21
C VAL A 253 -0.83 -13.66 2.05
N PRO A 254 -1.99 -12.98 1.91
CA PRO A 254 -3.01 -13.37 0.94
C PRO A 254 -2.52 -13.42 -0.51
N ALA A 255 -1.64 -12.48 -0.91
CA ALA A 255 -1.06 -12.46 -2.24
C ALA A 255 -0.23 -13.72 -2.54
N LYS A 256 0.49 -14.23 -1.54
CA LYS A 256 1.28 -15.47 -1.65
C LYS A 256 0.38 -16.70 -1.67
N TYR A 257 -0.69 -16.70 -0.87
CA TYR A 257 -1.72 -17.74 -0.94
C TYR A 257 -2.31 -17.86 -2.35
N VAL A 258 -2.68 -16.73 -2.97
CA VAL A 258 -3.17 -16.69 -4.36
C VAL A 258 -2.14 -17.28 -5.31
N TYR A 259 -0.88 -16.83 -5.24
CA TYR A 259 0.18 -17.31 -6.12
C TYR A 259 0.36 -18.83 -6.03
N ASP A 260 0.50 -19.36 -4.81
CA ASP A 260 0.70 -20.80 -4.59
C ASP A 260 -0.48 -21.61 -5.11
N TYR A 261 -1.72 -21.18 -4.87
CA TYR A 261 -2.90 -21.91 -5.33
C TYR A 261 -3.08 -21.86 -6.85
N MET A 262 -2.80 -20.73 -7.48
CA MET A 262 -2.93 -20.59 -8.94
C MET A 262 -1.84 -21.34 -9.69
N PHE A 263 -0.58 -21.18 -9.28
CA PHE A 263 0.57 -21.60 -10.07
C PHE A 263 1.23 -22.89 -9.58
N GLN A 264 1.23 -23.17 -8.27
CA GLN A 264 1.86 -24.38 -7.74
C GLN A 264 0.85 -25.52 -7.55
N ALA A 265 -0.31 -25.22 -6.94
CA ALA A 265 -1.35 -26.21 -6.68
C ALA A 265 -2.34 -26.40 -7.84
N GLN A 266 -2.23 -25.60 -8.90
CA GLN A 266 -3.08 -25.66 -10.09
C GLN A 266 -4.59 -25.66 -9.75
N ASN A 267 -4.97 -24.83 -8.78
CA ASN A 267 -6.32 -24.67 -8.27
C ASN A 267 -6.78 -23.22 -8.45
N LEU A 268 -7.13 -22.90 -9.70
CA LEU A 268 -7.55 -21.56 -10.10
C LEU A 268 -8.80 -21.08 -9.35
N GLY A 269 -9.77 -21.95 -9.06
CA GLY A 269 -10.99 -21.57 -8.34
C GLY A 269 -10.71 -21.02 -6.95
N GLN A 270 -9.84 -21.69 -6.18
CA GLN A 270 -9.40 -21.17 -4.88
C GLN A 270 -8.57 -19.88 -5.00
N GLY A 271 -7.67 -19.81 -5.97
CA GLY A 271 -6.87 -18.61 -6.24
C GLY A 271 -7.74 -17.39 -6.59
N PHE A 272 -8.77 -17.58 -7.41
CA PHE A 272 -9.74 -16.54 -7.78
C PHE A 272 -10.64 -16.13 -6.62
N ALA A 273 -11.06 -17.08 -5.77
CA ALA A 273 -11.81 -16.76 -4.55
C ALA A 273 -10.99 -15.89 -3.59
N ALA A 274 -9.73 -16.27 -3.34
CA ALA A 274 -8.80 -15.49 -2.53
C ALA A 274 -8.49 -14.11 -3.16
N SER A 275 -8.27 -14.04 -4.47
CA SER A 275 -8.06 -12.78 -5.21
C SER A 275 -9.27 -11.85 -5.10
N THR A 276 -10.48 -12.41 -5.17
CA THR A 276 -11.73 -11.66 -4.99
C THR A 276 -11.83 -11.09 -3.59
N MET A 277 -11.44 -11.85 -2.56
CA MET A 277 -11.40 -11.35 -1.18
C MET A 277 -10.39 -10.21 -1.01
N MET A 278 -9.20 -10.31 -1.64
CA MET A 278 -8.22 -9.22 -1.65
C MET A 278 -8.78 -7.96 -2.32
N LEU A 279 -9.49 -8.10 -3.45
CA LEU A 279 -10.16 -7.00 -4.13
C LEU A 279 -11.18 -6.31 -3.21
N LEU A 280 -11.99 -7.08 -2.49
CA LEU A 280 -12.94 -6.53 -1.51
C LEU A 280 -12.23 -5.74 -0.41
N THR A 281 -11.10 -6.23 0.11
CA THR A 281 -10.31 -5.51 1.11
C THR A 281 -9.85 -4.14 0.58
N VAL A 282 -9.33 -4.08 -0.65
CA VAL A 282 -8.95 -2.82 -1.28
C VAL A 282 -10.16 -1.91 -1.48
N ALA A 283 -11.28 -2.45 -1.94
CA ALA A 283 -12.51 -1.69 -2.17
C ALA A 283 -13.04 -1.07 -0.87
N ILE A 284 -13.00 -1.79 0.25
CA ILE A 284 -13.40 -1.29 1.57
C ILE A 284 -12.55 -0.11 2.03
N ILE A 285 -11.27 -0.06 1.63
CA ILE A 285 -10.36 1.05 1.98
C ILE A 285 -10.58 2.24 1.03
N ILE A 286 -10.65 2.00 -0.28
CA ILE A 286 -10.66 3.06 -1.30
C ILE A 286 -12.04 3.72 -1.45
N ILE A 287 -13.14 2.96 -1.39
CA ILE A 287 -14.48 3.49 -1.65
C ILE A 287 -14.87 4.59 -0.64
N PRO A 288 -14.72 4.40 0.68
CA PRO A 288 -15.03 5.45 1.65
C PRO A 288 -14.16 6.68 1.45
N TRP A 289 -12.88 6.50 1.15
CA TRP A 289 -11.97 7.60 0.85
C TRP A 289 -12.42 8.40 -0.38
N ALA A 290 -12.69 7.71 -1.49
CA ALA A 290 -13.13 8.34 -2.74
C ALA A 290 -14.47 9.07 -2.54
N TYR A 291 -15.38 8.51 -1.75
CA TYR A 291 -16.63 9.17 -1.42
C TYR A 291 -16.43 10.45 -0.58
N LEU A 292 -15.54 10.44 0.41
CA LEU A 292 -15.26 11.61 1.23
C LEU A 292 -14.55 12.71 0.43
N GLU A 293 -13.59 12.35 -0.41
CA GLU A 293 -12.79 13.30 -1.20
C GLU A 293 -13.60 13.91 -2.36
N PHE A 294 -14.34 13.10 -3.11
CA PHE A 294 -15.07 13.56 -4.30
C PHE A 294 -16.55 13.89 -4.01
N GLY A 295 -17.14 13.35 -2.94
CA GLY A 295 -18.54 13.58 -2.56
C GLY A 295 -18.79 14.91 -1.86
N GLY A 296 -17.78 15.51 -1.25
CA GLY A 296 -17.89 16.81 -0.54
C GLY A 296 -18.08 18.03 -1.46
N ARG A 297 -17.86 17.89 -2.76
CA ARG A 297 -17.87 19.02 -3.73
C ARG A 297 -19.27 19.49 -4.16
N LYS A 298 -20.32 19.12 -3.41
CA LYS A 298 -21.74 19.38 -3.75
C LYS A 298 -22.52 20.26 -2.77
N ARG A 299 -21.88 20.98 -1.85
CA ARG A 299 -22.54 22.04 -1.08
C ARG A 299 -21.75 23.34 -1.23
N GLY A 300 -22.09 24.08 -2.29
CA GLY A 300 -21.92 25.53 -2.31
C GLY A 300 -22.99 26.20 -1.45
#